data_AF-A0A846E2E7-F1
#
_entry.id   AF-A0A846E2E7-F1
#
_cell.length_a   1.000
_cell.length_b   1.000
_cell.length_c   1.000
_cell.angle_alpha   90.00
_cell.angle_beta   90.00
_cell.angle_gamma   90.00
#
_symmetry.space_group_name_H-M   'P 1'
#
loop_
_entity.id
_entity.type
_entity.pdbx_description
1 polymer ?
#
loop_
_entity_poly.entity_id
_entity_poly.type
_entity_poly.pdbx_seq_one_letter_code
_entity_poly.pdbx_strand_id
1 'polypeptide(L)' 'EYAENFREDLGAPAKPFRMALGALIIKENLGISDRETVEQIRDNPYLQYFIGLRKYTNEPPFEA' A
#
# COMPACT_ATOMS: atom_id res chain seq x y z
N GLU A 1 2.89 -6.55 -18.28
CA GLU A 1 3.53 -7.04 -17.03
C GLU A 1 3.88 -5.89 -16.09
N TYR A 2 3.02 -5.50 -15.14
CA TYR A 2 3.17 -4.34 -14.23
C TYR A 2 3.45 -2.96 -14.91
N ALA A 3 3.83 -2.96 -16.18
CA ALA A 3 4.14 -1.83 -17.04
C ALA A 3 2.88 -1.06 -17.46
N GLU A 4 1.74 -1.60 -17.08
CA GLU A 4 0.40 -1.04 -17.24
C GLU A 4 0.02 -0.11 -16.08
N ASN A 5 0.82 -0.03 -15.01
CA ASN A 5 0.48 0.76 -13.81
C ASN A 5 0.62 2.28 -14.00
N PHE A 6 0.60 2.73 -15.25
CA PHE A 6 0.78 4.12 -15.63
C PHE A 6 -0.50 4.72 -16.20
N ARG A 7 -0.62 6.05 -16.04
CA ARG A 7 -1.31 6.92 -16.99
C ARG A 7 -0.28 7.89 -17.55
N GLU A 8 -0.36 8.20 -18.86
CA GLU A 8 0.58 9.12 -19.52
C GLU A 8 0.26 10.60 -19.25
N ASP A 9 -0.96 10.94 -18.84
CA ASP A 9 -1.40 12.34 -18.69
C ASP A 9 -2.46 12.63 -17.60
N LEU A 10 -3.07 11.67 -16.90
CA LEU A 10 -4.01 11.98 -15.80
C LEU A 10 -4.28 10.82 -14.81
N GLY A 11 -3.95 10.97 -13.52
CA GLY A 11 -4.40 10.09 -12.42
C GLY A 11 -3.30 9.75 -11.39
N ALA A 12 -3.67 9.14 -10.26
CA ALA A 12 -2.70 8.64 -9.30
C ALA A 12 -1.93 7.45 -9.90
N PRO A 13 -0.59 7.42 -9.80
CA PRO A 13 0.22 6.35 -10.35
C PRO A 13 -0.15 5.02 -9.69
N ALA A 14 -0.35 3.99 -10.50
CA ALA A 14 -0.75 2.70 -9.96
C ALA A 14 0.41 2.04 -9.20
N LYS A 15 0.05 1.35 -8.12
CA LYS A 15 0.98 0.78 -7.15
C LYS A 15 1.26 -0.69 -7.47
N PRO A 16 2.36 -1.27 -6.94
CA PRO A 16 2.64 -2.70 -7.02
C PRO A 16 1.37 -3.50 -6.75
N PHE A 17 1.02 -4.46 -7.60
CA PHE A 17 -0.22 -5.24 -7.42
C PHE A 17 -0.30 -5.84 -6.01
N ARG A 18 0.83 -6.39 -5.54
CA ARG A 18 0.99 -6.89 -4.18
C ARG A 18 0.72 -5.82 -3.10
N MET A 19 1.12 -4.59 -3.34
CA MET A 19 0.90 -3.47 -2.43
C MET A 19 -0.57 -3.07 -2.39
N ALA A 20 -1.19 -2.86 -3.55
CA ALA A 20 -2.59 -2.47 -3.65
C ALA A 20 -3.52 -3.54 -3.04
N LEU A 21 -3.33 -4.80 -3.43
CA LEU A 21 -4.11 -5.92 -2.91
C LEU A 21 -3.86 -6.14 -1.42
N GLY A 22 -2.60 -6.07 -1.00
CA GLY A 22 -2.22 -6.27 0.40
C GLY A 22 -2.84 -5.20 1.32
N ALA A 23 -2.81 -3.93 0.89
CA ALA A 23 -3.45 -2.84 1.62
C ALA A 23 -4.96 -3.03 1.75
N LEU A 24 -5.64 -3.45 0.67
CA LEU A 24 -7.08 -3.71 0.68
C LEU A 24 -7.44 -4.85 1.64
N ILE A 25 -6.66 -5.93 1.65
CA ILE A 25 -6.85 -7.05 2.59
C ILE A 25 -6.72 -6.58 4.05
N ILE A 26 -5.72 -5.74 4.35
CA ILE A 26 -5.50 -5.21 5.70
C ILE A 26 -6.67 -4.33 6.13
N LYS A 27 -7.12 -3.42 5.25
CA LYS A 27 -8.25 -2.53 5.49
C LYS A 27 -9.51 -3.31 5.84
N GLU A 28 -9.89 -4.28 5.00
CA GLU A 28 -11.13 -5.06 5.16
C GLU A 28 -11.08 -5.98 6.39
N ASN A 29 -9.93 -6.57 6.69
CA ASN A 29 -9.79 -7.42 7.87
C ASN A 29 -9.87 -6.64 9.19
N LEU A 30 -9.35 -5.42 9.22
CA LEU A 30 -9.33 -4.58 10.42
C LEU A 30 -10.57 -3.68 10.54
N GLY A 31 -11.32 -3.48 9.46
CA GLY A 31 -12.51 -2.62 9.44
C GLY A 31 -12.19 -1.14 9.66
N ILE A 32 -11.03 -0.69 9.17
CA ILE A 32 -10.48 0.65 9.42
C ILE A 32 -10.52 1.55 8.17
N SER A 33 -10.29 2.84 8.35
CA SER A 33 -10.21 3.80 7.24
C SER A 33 -8.95 3.63 6.39
N ASP A 34 -8.93 4.19 5.18
CA ASP A 34 -7.74 4.19 4.31
C ASP A 34 -6.54 4.86 4.99
N ARG A 35 -6.77 6.02 5.62
CA ARG A 35 -5.76 6.73 6.42
C ARG A 35 -5.21 5.87 7.56
N GLU A 36 -6.09 5.22 8.31
CA GLU A 36 -5.66 4.34 9.40
C GLU A 36 -4.90 3.12 8.87
N THR A 37 -5.29 2.58 7.71
CA THR A 37 -4.58 1.48 7.05
C THR A 37 -3.14 1.87 6.72
N VAL A 38 -2.92 3.08 6.23
CA VAL A 38 -1.57 3.61 5.94
C VAL A 38 -0.72 3.71 7.20
N GLU A 39 -1.29 4.22 8.30
CA GLU A 39 -0.57 4.31 9.59
C GLU A 39 -0.28 2.92 10.18
N GLN A 40 -1.24 1.98 10.14
CA GLN A 40 -1.04 0.60 10.60
C GLN A 40 0.07 -0.11 9.82
N ILE A 41 0.12 0.09 8.50
CA ILE A 41 1.19 -0.46 7.67
C ILE A 41 2.53 0.21 8.02
N ARG A 42 2.55 1.53 8.23
CA ARG A 42 3.77 2.27 8.58
C ARG A 42 4.36 1.82 9.92
N ASP A 43 3.54 1.55 10.92
CA ASP A 43 4.03 1.17 12.25
C ASP A 43 4.42 -0.31 12.37
N ASN A 44 3.97 -1.17 11.45
CA ASN A 44 4.14 -2.61 11.56
C ASN A 44 5.09 -3.19 10.47
N PRO A 45 6.32 -3.62 10.84
CA PRO A 45 7.26 -4.22 9.91
C PRO A 45 6.72 -5.45 9.16
N TYR A 46 5.82 -6.23 9.77
CA TYR A 46 5.21 -7.40 9.13
C TYR A 46 4.20 -7.01 8.05
N LEU A 47 3.40 -5.96 8.28
CA LEU A 47 2.46 -5.45 7.28
C LEU A 47 3.20 -4.82 6.11
N GLN A 48 4.30 -4.10 6.36
CA GLN A 48 5.19 -3.62 5.31
C GLN A 48 5.73 -4.75 4.44
N TYR A 49 6.23 -5.81 5.08
CA TYR A 49 6.70 -6.99 4.34
C TYR A 49 5.58 -7.66 3.54
N PHE A 50 4.38 -7.74 4.13
CA PHE A 50 3.21 -8.33 3.49
C PHE A 50 2.86 -7.61 2.18
N ILE A 51 2.80 -6.27 2.18
CA ILE A 51 2.51 -5.45 1.00
C ILE A 51 3.67 -5.39 -0.01
N GLY A 52 4.82 -6.00 0.31
CA GLY A 52 5.94 -6.15 -0.61
C GLY A 52 7.13 -5.22 -0.36
N LEU A 53 7.16 -4.47 0.76
CA LEU A 53 8.34 -3.73 1.17
C LEU A 53 9.41 -4.68 1.67
N ARG A 54 10.65 -4.51 1.19
CA ARG A 54 11.78 -5.38 1.55
C ARG A 54 12.53 -4.93 2.80
N LYS A 55 12.30 -3.70 3.23
CA LYS A 55 12.92 -3.07 4.40
C LYS A 55 11.86 -2.26 5.10
N TYR A 56 12.00 -2.18 6.42
CA TYR A 56 11.20 -1.27 7.22
C TYR A 56 11.48 0.18 6.83
N THR A 57 10.43 0.99 6.76
CA THR A 57 10.48 2.45 6.63
C THR A 57 9.48 3.08 7.61
N ASN A 58 9.78 4.28 8.10
CA ASN A 58 8.85 5.06 8.91
C ASN A 58 8.10 6.11 8.06
N GLU A 59 8.17 5.98 6.74
CA GLU A 59 7.42 6.81 5.80
C GLU A 59 6.11 6.11 5.40
N PRO A 60 5.05 6.87 5.07
CA PRO A 60 3.81 6.29 4.59
C PRO A 60 4.06 5.49 3.28
N PRO A 61 3.56 4.24 3.18
CA PRO A 61 3.79 3.39 2.01
C PRO A 61 3.14 3.92 0.72
N PHE A 62 2.07 4.71 0.83
CA PHE A 62 1.35 5.36 -0.27
C PHE A 62 0.47 6.51 0.27
N GLU A 63 -0.03 7.36 -0.63
CA GLU A 63 -1.02 8.39 -0.29
C GLU A 63 -2.35 7.74 0.11
N ALA A 64 -2.92 8.16 1.23
CA ALA A 64 -4.16 7.65 1.80
C ALA A 64 -5.41 8.14 1.07
#